data_AF-A0A090L949-F1
#
_entry.id   AF-A0A090L949-F1
#
_cell.length_a   1.000
_cell.length_b   1.000
_cell.length_c   1.000
_cell.angle_alpha   90.00
_cell.angle_beta   90.00
_cell.angle_gamma   90.00
#
_symmetry.space_group_name_H-M   'P 1'
#
loop_
_entity.id
_entity.type
_entity.pdbx_description
1 polymer ?
#
loop_
_entity_poly.entity_id
_entity_poly.type
_entity_poly.pdbx_seq_one_letter_code
_entity_poly.pdbx_strand_id
1 'polypeptide(L)'
;MSYISSSKLTCVQSRNDVNLVEDLNDNIRYKKGKISSHYKEMFSINLKTDSKRENIKKSISPTRQLIPKILIVVEDKEQNDFILPLTSKDKIVMNYKFLQKAETNEQTVTLVDEPIKKRTSNFTILQQTKNRNKFIEKLITLYDDIKYFTNVATTFLYVIIPPTRKSIVRKAAFHPPPKGKNYFLTNNREYNNLVFKSAEEAHGCKNIILCLPSLINQRHIAVDLFQQILRTRVKIIENRLKTKIVTLLCRCVHSFKTNKKSPYLLIFSQPNSSDIGSGMLTDPNFVDIADYLNIDVLVYDYGGFGLSQSQPGEEELFADIDAVYDYACNGLKYSSKNIILFGFSMGTAVSVYLASKIKDLAGVILLAPFTSLLRVLFQKPKEEKTNRIDQFVTVDRICDVEAKTLIIHGTNDSMVSIKHSMILFSKLCDPVDPLWIQGGTHQSVYSEKATWKRIKTFCKNEFGLKEKWKKAVHLSKKRRTPITLTKACINSVLECSTSTDKSDKSSIT
;
A
#
# COMPACT_ATOMS: atom_id res chain seq x y z
N MET A 1 37.27 -19.56 32.11
CA MET A 1 37.35 -18.69 33.30
C MET A 1 38.04 -17.40 32.86
N SER A 2 37.26 -16.39 32.49
CA SER A 2 36.76 -15.31 33.36
C SER A 2 37.74 -14.13 33.37
N TYR A 3 37.51 -13.14 32.50
CA TYR A 3 37.91 -11.76 32.74
C TYR A 3 36.94 -10.81 32.04
N ILE A 4 36.15 -10.11 32.85
CA ILE A 4 35.46 -8.86 32.51
C ILE A 4 36.42 -7.73 32.89
N SER A 5 36.75 -6.81 31.98
CA SER A 5 37.18 -5.45 32.32
C SER A 5 37.24 -4.53 31.09
N SER A 6 36.35 -3.53 31.11
CA SER A 6 36.44 -2.17 30.53
C SER A 6 37.04 -1.97 29.13
N SER A 7 36.18 -1.94 28.11
CA SER A 7 36.48 -1.21 26.86
C SER A 7 36.33 0.29 27.11
N LYS A 8 37.47 0.99 27.18
CA LYS A 8 37.61 2.45 27.15
C LYS A 8 36.81 3.06 26.00
N LEU A 9 35.95 4.04 26.29
CA LEU A 9 35.42 4.96 25.28
C LEU A 9 36.56 5.85 24.76
N THR A 10 36.90 5.71 23.48
CA THR A 10 37.79 6.63 22.76
C THR A 10 37.01 7.88 22.35
N CYS A 11 37.43 9.04 22.86
CA CYS A 11 36.94 10.34 22.44
C CYS A 11 37.81 10.84 21.28
N VAL A 12 37.20 11.19 20.15
CA VAL A 12 37.90 11.79 19.00
C VAL A 12 37.54 13.26 18.94
N GLN A 13 38.55 14.14 19.04
CA GLN A 13 38.43 15.56 18.73
C GLN A 13 38.92 15.80 17.30
N SER A 14 38.07 16.39 16.45
CA SER A 14 38.48 16.86 15.13
C SER A 14 39.28 18.16 15.27
N ARG A 15 40.40 18.25 14.55
CA ARG A 15 41.26 19.43 14.47
C ARG A 15 40.81 20.28 13.28
N ASN A 16 40.17 21.40 13.58
CA ASN A 16 39.91 22.56 12.74
C ASN A 16 39.11 22.35 11.44
N ASP A 17 37.92 22.96 11.43
CA ASP A 17 37.11 23.43 10.30
C ASP A 17 37.10 22.59 9.01
N VAL A 18 36.80 21.29 9.12
CA VAL A 18 36.46 20.43 7.97
C VAL A 18 35.31 19.45 8.33
N ASN A 19 34.58 19.05 7.31
CA ASN A 19 33.22 18.52 7.23
C ASN A 19 32.98 17.16 7.96
N LEU A 20 32.09 17.13 8.96
CA LEU A 20 31.69 15.95 9.76
C LEU A 20 31.19 14.75 8.91
N VAL A 21 30.75 15.00 7.67
CA VAL A 21 30.23 13.97 6.75
C VAL A 21 31.35 13.19 6.07
N GLU A 22 32.54 13.77 5.88
CA GLU A 22 33.68 13.11 5.25
C GLU A 22 34.37 12.14 6.23
N ASP A 23 34.57 12.54 7.50
CA ASP A 23 35.09 11.68 8.56
C ASP A 23 34.19 10.47 8.89
N LEU A 24 32.88 10.62 8.73
CA LEU A 24 31.90 9.52 8.89
C LEU A 24 31.95 8.53 7.72
N ASN A 25 32.18 9.02 6.49
CA ASN A 25 32.22 8.19 5.30
C ASN A 25 33.51 7.35 5.18
N ASP A 26 34.65 7.88 5.60
CA ASP A 26 35.93 7.14 5.55
C ASP A 26 35.99 5.99 6.58
N ASN A 27 35.33 6.16 7.74
CA ASN A 27 35.29 5.12 8.77
C ASN A 27 34.27 3.99 8.49
N ILE A 28 33.16 4.29 7.80
CA ILE A 28 32.16 3.26 7.41
C ILE A 28 32.72 2.35 6.29
N ARG A 29 33.61 2.86 5.43
CA ARG A 29 34.18 2.11 4.31
C ARG A 29 35.26 1.08 4.69
N TYR A 30 35.76 1.07 5.94
CA TYR A 30 36.90 0.22 6.33
C TYR A 30 36.55 -1.17 6.93
N LYS A 31 35.28 -1.61 6.96
CA LYS A 31 34.94 -2.99 7.35
C LYS A 31 34.13 -3.73 6.27
N LYS A 32 34.75 -3.96 5.11
CA LYS A 32 34.37 -5.05 4.19
C LYS A 32 34.75 -6.39 4.83
N GLY A 33 33.76 -7.09 5.34
CA GLY A 33 33.88 -8.48 5.78
C GLY A 33 32.52 -8.96 6.31
N LYS A 34 31.99 -10.03 5.71
CA LYS A 34 30.69 -10.69 5.99
C LYS A 34 30.14 -10.39 7.40
N ILE A 35 29.02 -9.68 7.48
CA ILE A 35 28.24 -9.58 8.72
C ILE A 35 27.16 -10.66 8.68
N SER A 36 27.35 -11.71 9.46
CA SER A 36 26.27 -12.60 9.88
C SER A 36 25.29 -11.81 10.73
N SER A 37 23.99 -11.95 10.46
CA SER A 37 22.93 -11.44 11.32
C SER A 37 23.16 -11.93 12.73
N HIS A 38 23.43 -11.01 13.67
CA HIS A 38 23.26 -11.10 15.14
C HIS A 38 24.31 -10.27 15.88
N TYR A 39 24.34 -8.95 15.68
CA TYR A 39 24.90 -7.99 16.66
C TYR A 39 24.15 -6.66 16.55
N LYS A 40 23.60 -6.16 17.67
CA LYS A 40 23.01 -4.81 17.80
C LYS A 40 24.01 -3.96 18.59
N GLU A 41 24.53 -2.87 18.01
CA GLU A 41 25.32 -1.85 18.72
C GLU A 41 24.61 -0.48 18.69
N MET A 42 24.83 0.33 19.73
CA MET A 42 24.15 1.61 19.99
C MET A 42 25.13 2.79 19.83
N PHE A 43 24.75 3.85 19.11
CA PHE A 43 25.53 5.09 19.00
C PHE A 43 24.68 6.32 19.38
N SER A 44 25.28 7.31 20.04
CA SER A 44 24.65 8.60 20.33
C SER A 44 25.50 9.76 19.80
N ILE A 45 24.89 10.71 19.08
CA ILE A 45 25.54 11.95 18.62
C ILE A 45 24.75 13.15 19.16
N ASN A 46 25.45 14.17 19.66
CA ASN A 46 24.86 15.40 20.19
C ASN A 46 25.32 16.57 19.33
N LEU A 47 24.39 17.30 18.70
CA LEU A 47 24.68 18.48 17.89
C LEU A 47 24.28 19.74 18.69
N LYS A 48 25.21 20.68 18.87
CA LYS A 48 24.84 22.08 19.12
C LYS A 48 25.61 22.99 18.17
N THR A 49 24.83 23.82 17.48
CA THR A 49 25.20 24.91 16.60
C THR A 49 25.62 26.14 17.39
N ASP A 50 26.64 26.84 16.88
CA ASP A 50 27.03 28.19 17.29
C ASP A 50 25.90 29.22 17.12
N SER A 51 25.78 30.14 18.06
CA SER A 51 25.10 31.42 17.84
C SER A 51 25.81 32.54 18.59
N LYS A 52 26.38 33.49 17.84
CA LYS A 52 27.03 34.73 18.30
C LYS A 52 26.04 35.76 18.88
N ARG A 53 26.54 36.53 19.86
CA ARG A 53 26.24 37.92 20.34
C ARG A 53 25.07 38.20 21.32
N GLU A 54 25.50 38.44 22.57
CA GLU A 54 25.35 39.64 23.42
C GLU A 54 24.00 40.33 23.76
N ASN A 55 23.85 40.47 25.10
CA ASN A 55 23.40 41.62 25.90
C ASN A 55 21.92 41.85 26.30
N ILE A 56 21.67 41.52 27.58
CA ILE A 56 21.11 42.36 28.67
C ILE A 56 19.57 42.62 28.75
N LYS A 57 19.06 42.15 29.91
CA LYS A 57 17.97 42.62 30.81
C LYS A 57 16.48 42.29 30.51
N LYS A 58 15.97 41.56 31.52
CA LYS A 58 14.68 41.66 32.22
C LYS A 58 13.39 41.18 31.53
N SER A 59 12.82 40.20 32.23
CA SER A 59 11.40 39.84 32.41
C SER A 59 10.57 39.47 31.20
N ILE A 60 9.92 38.30 31.34
CA ILE A 60 8.88 37.64 30.53
C ILE A 60 9.43 36.37 29.84
N SER A 61 8.94 35.23 30.31
CA SER A 61 9.00 33.90 29.70
C SER A 61 8.47 33.94 28.26
N PRO A 62 8.96 33.13 27.31
CA PRO A 62 8.51 31.74 27.26
C PRO A 62 9.53 30.72 26.71
N THR A 63 9.36 29.46 27.13
CA THR A 63 9.71 28.23 26.37
C THR A 63 11.11 28.16 25.75
N ARG A 64 12.07 27.56 26.48
CA ARG A 64 13.31 27.06 25.87
C ARG A 64 13.12 25.61 25.40
N GLN A 65 13.04 25.49 24.08
CA GLN A 65 13.29 24.35 23.20
C GLN A 65 13.93 23.13 23.86
N LEU A 66 13.19 22.02 23.90
CA LEU A 66 13.80 20.70 23.93
C LEU A 66 14.30 20.35 22.51
N ILE A 67 15.61 20.27 22.37
CA ILE A 67 16.28 19.63 21.26
C ILE A 67 15.89 18.14 21.29
N PRO A 68 15.33 17.56 20.21
CA PRO A 68 15.00 16.14 20.19
C PRO A 68 16.28 15.30 20.12
N LYS A 69 16.52 14.51 21.17
CA LYS A 69 17.43 13.36 21.13
C LYS A 69 16.68 12.20 20.50
N ILE A 70 17.18 11.69 19.37
CA ILE A 70 16.63 10.49 18.72
C ILE A 70 17.18 9.26 19.45
N LEU A 71 16.29 8.37 19.89
CA LEU A 71 16.60 7.03 20.38
C LEU A 71 16.04 6.03 19.37
N ILE A 72 16.82 5.04 18.95
CA ILE A 72 16.37 3.94 18.09
C ILE A 72 16.61 2.65 18.85
N VAL A 73 15.57 1.83 19.02
CA VAL A 73 15.69 0.44 19.48
C VAL A 73 14.91 -0.45 18.53
N VAL A 74 15.54 -1.56 18.13
CA VAL A 74 14.99 -2.60 17.26
C VAL A 74 14.54 -3.77 18.13
N GLU A 75 13.34 -4.28 17.88
CA GLU A 75 12.64 -5.33 18.63
C GLU A 75 13.23 -6.74 18.39
N ASP A 76 13.03 -7.67 19.32
CA ASP A 76 12.93 -9.10 19.02
C ASP A 76 11.92 -9.78 19.97
N LYS A 77 11.37 -10.89 19.47
CA LYS A 77 10.24 -11.70 19.90
C LYS A 77 10.53 -12.45 21.19
N GLU A 78 9.98 -11.97 22.29
CA GLU A 78 9.29 -12.73 23.34
C GLU A 78 9.12 -11.80 24.55
N GLN A 79 7.91 -11.80 25.12
CA GLN A 79 7.44 -11.06 26.30
C GLN A 79 6.88 -9.64 26.05
N ASN A 80 5.62 -9.49 26.47
CA ASN A 80 4.91 -8.22 26.66
C ASN A 80 5.58 -7.47 27.81
N ASP A 81 6.31 -6.38 27.54
CA ASP A 81 6.60 -5.38 28.56
C ASP A 81 6.71 -3.97 27.95
N PHE A 82 6.03 -3.02 28.60
CA PHE A 82 6.04 -1.59 28.24
C PHE A 82 7.20 -0.89 28.97
N ILE A 83 8.22 -0.44 28.24
CA ILE A 83 9.29 0.41 28.82
C ILE A 83 9.03 1.87 28.43
N LEU A 84 8.71 2.71 29.43
CA LEU A 84 8.62 4.16 29.31
C LEU A 84 10.03 4.79 29.17
N PRO A 85 10.19 5.88 28.40
CA PRO A 85 11.48 6.55 28.25
C PRO A 85 11.85 7.36 29.50
N LEU A 86 12.94 6.99 30.18
CA LEU A 86 13.58 7.79 31.22
C LEU A 86 14.58 8.78 30.59
N THR A 87 14.69 9.98 31.19
CA THR A 87 15.77 10.93 30.86
C THR A 87 16.95 10.75 31.82
N SER A 88 18.12 11.26 31.41
CA SER A 88 19.46 10.99 32.00
C SER A 88 19.72 11.50 33.43
N LYS A 89 18.70 11.62 34.28
CA LYS A 89 18.79 11.97 35.71
C LYS A 89 17.71 11.29 36.56
N ASP A 90 17.29 10.06 36.23
CA ASP A 90 16.36 9.23 37.02
C ASP A 90 15.16 9.98 37.62
N LYS A 91 14.53 10.86 36.84
CA LYS A 91 13.25 11.48 37.20
C LYS A 91 12.21 11.26 36.11
N ILE A 92 11.06 10.77 36.56
CA ILE A 92 9.85 10.55 35.75
C ILE A 92 9.36 11.91 35.25
N VAL A 93 9.23 12.06 33.92
CA VAL A 93 8.84 13.33 33.30
C VAL A 93 7.32 13.48 33.15
N MET A 94 6.54 12.41 33.34
CA MET A 94 5.07 12.46 33.33
C MET A 94 4.48 11.48 34.34
N ASN A 95 3.63 11.96 35.23
CA ASN A 95 2.97 11.15 36.26
C ASN A 95 1.72 10.47 35.66
N TYR A 96 1.77 9.15 35.45
CA TYR A 96 0.65 8.38 34.90
C TYR A 96 -0.14 7.74 36.05
N LYS A 97 -1.43 8.07 36.15
CA LYS A 97 -2.29 7.72 37.31
C LYS A 97 -2.47 6.22 37.58
N PHE A 98 -2.16 5.34 36.64
CA PHE A 98 -2.34 3.89 36.78
C PHE A 98 -1.10 3.16 37.35
N LEU A 99 -0.06 3.88 37.78
CA LEU A 99 1.16 3.32 38.39
C LEU A 99 1.49 4.09 39.67
N GLN A 100 1.51 3.41 40.82
CA GLN A 100 1.99 3.95 42.09
C GLN A 100 3.14 3.11 42.66
N LYS A 101 4.07 3.78 43.34
CA LYS A 101 5.23 3.20 44.03
C LYS A 101 4.73 2.44 45.26
N ALA A 102 5.08 1.17 45.44
CA ALA A 102 4.79 0.46 46.69
C ALA A 102 5.59 1.10 47.83
N GLU A 103 4.96 1.36 48.98
CA GLU A 103 5.55 2.17 50.07
C GLU A 103 6.72 1.49 50.81
N THR A 104 7.18 0.32 50.38
CA THR A 104 8.38 -0.30 50.92
C THR A 104 9.24 -0.86 49.76
N ASN A 105 10.43 -0.28 49.59
CA ASN A 105 11.43 -0.44 48.53
C ASN A 105 11.20 0.31 47.21
N GLU A 106 12.12 1.24 46.93
CA GLU A 106 12.03 2.26 45.87
C GLU A 106 12.20 1.77 44.43
N GLN A 107 12.37 0.46 44.19
CA GLN A 107 12.74 -0.06 42.87
C GLN A 107 11.72 -1.04 42.25
N THR A 108 10.59 -1.30 42.90
CA THR A 108 9.53 -2.16 42.36
C THR A 108 8.23 -1.38 42.17
N VAL A 109 7.70 -1.42 40.94
CA VAL A 109 6.42 -0.82 40.57
C VAL A 109 5.44 -1.97 40.31
N THR A 110 4.32 -1.97 41.03
CA THR A 110 3.25 -2.96 40.85
C THR A 110 2.07 -2.32 40.13
N LEU A 111 1.45 -3.07 39.20
CA LEU A 111 0.17 -2.71 38.62
C LEU A 111 -0.90 -2.82 39.72
N VAL A 112 -1.63 -1.72 39.94
CA VAL A 112 -2.76 -1.71 40.86
C VAL A 112 -4.02 -1.85 40.01
N ASP A 113 -4.77 -2.95 40.21
CA ASP A 113 -6.12 -3.04 39.68
C ASP A 113 -6.98 -1.95 40.34
N GLU A 114 -7.64 -1.13 39.52
CA GLU A 114 -8.50 -0.06 40.02
C GLU A 114 -9.61 -0.65 40.89
N PRO A 115 -9.79 -0.19 42.15
CA PRO A 115 -11.01 -0.49 42.87
C PRO A 115 -12.13 0.24 42.16
N ILE A 116 -13.10 -0.51 41.63
CA ILE A 116 -14.39 0.02 41.17
C ILE A 116 -15.01 0.77 42.35
N LYS A 117 -14.89 2.10 42.39
CA LYS A 117 -15.64 2.92 43.36
C LYS A 117 -16.19 4.18 42.74
N LYS A 118 -17.53 4.18 42.68
CA LYS A 118 -18.45 5.26 43.06
C LYS A 118 -17.73 6.58 43.34
N ARG A 119 -17.99 7.58 42.50
CA ARG A 119 -17.71 8.99 42.80
C ARG A 119 -18.45 9.38 44.08
N THR A 120 -17.70 9.56 45.16
CA THR A 120 -18.07 10.46 46.25
C THR A 120 -17.20 11.70 46.15
N SER A 121 -17.88 12.83 46.10
CA SER A 121 -17.37 14.20 46.17
C SER A 121 -16.38 14.40 47.31
N ASN A 122 -15.38 15.26 47.11
CA ASN A 122 -15.09 16.39 48.00
C ASN A 122 -13.99 17.28 47.40
N PHE A 123 -14.42 18.41 46.88
CA PHE A 123 -13.61 19.59 46.60
C PHE A 123 -13.54 20.40 47.90
N THR A 124 -12.35 20.72 48.39
CA THR A 124 -12.19 21.75 49.43
C THR A 124 -11.22 22.82 48.94
N ILE A 125 -11.83 23.90 48.46
CA ILE A 125 -11.50 25.32 48.72
C ILE A 125 -10.09 25.79 48.34
N LEU A 126 -10.02 26.46 47.19
CA LEU A 126 -9.24 27.68 47.01
C LEU A 126 -10.23 28.81 46.75
N GLN A 127 -10.47 29.61 47.79
CA GLN A 127 -11.15 30.89 47.68
C GLN A 127 -10.30 31.82 46.81
N GLN A 128 -10.80 32.16 45.62
CA GLN A 128 -10.65 33.51 45.07
C GLN A 128 -11.68 33.74 43.95
N THR A 129 -12.46 34.81 44.15
CA THR A 129 -13.21 35.61 43.15
C THR A 129 -14.41 34.99 42.41
N LYS A 130 -15.60 35.30 42.99
CA LYS A 130 -16.91 35.66 42.41
C LYS A 130 -17.26 35.29 40.95
N ASN A 131 -18.45 34.67 40.81
CA ASN A 131 -19.30 34.45 39.64
C ASN A 131 -18.90 33.34 38.64
N ARG A 132 -19.09 32.07 39.05
CA ARG A 132 -19.26 30.95 38.11
C ARG A 132 -20.76 30.70 37.85
N ASN A 133 -21.17 30.82 36.60
CA ASN A 133 -22.56 30.75 36.17
C ASN A 133 -23.17 29.36 36.39
N LYS A 134 -24.26 29.30 37.16
CA LYS A 134 -25.14 28.13 37.41
C LYS A 134 -25.61 27.40 36.13
N PHE A 135 -25.49 28.08 34.99
CA PHE A 135 -25.76 27.56 33.66
C PHE A 135 -24.72 26.52 33.19
N ILE A 136 -23.43 26.71 33.52
CA ILE A 136 -22.33 25.84 33.06
C ILE A 136 -22.41 24.47 33.74
N GLU A 137 -22.75 24.43 35.02
CA GLU A 137 -22.95 23.15 35.73
C GLU A 137 -24.14 22.37 35.17
N LYS A 138 -25.24 23.07 34.84
CA LYS A 138 -26.40 22.46 34.16
C LYS A 138 -26.04 21.86 32.80
N LEU A 139 -25.13 22.50 32.06
CA LEU A 139 -24.67 21.99 30.77
C LEU A 139 -23.79 20.74 30.92
N ILE A 140 -22.93 20.68 31.94
CA ILE A 140 -22.08 19.52 32.20
C ILE A 140 -22.94 18.32 32.61
N THR A 141 -23.92 18.52 33.49
CA THR A 141 -24.85 17.44 33.89
C THR A 141 -25.68 16.96 32.71
N LEU A 142 -26.20 17.87 31.89
CA LEU A 142 -26.96 17.53 30.70
C LEU A 142 -26.12 16.71 29.70
N TYR A 143 -24.83 17.04 29.54
CA TYR A 143 -23.92 16.30 28.68
C TYR A 143 -23.68 14.87 29.19
N ASP A 144 -23.45 14.70 30.49
CA ASP A 144 -23.25 13.39 31.10
C ASP A 144 -24.53 12.53 31.01
N ASP A 145 -25.71 13.14 31.18
CA ASP A 145 -27.01 12.46 31.02
C ASP A 145 -27.25 12.02 29.56
N ILE A 146 -26.93 12.89 28.58
CA ILE A 146 -26.99 12.54 27.15
C ILE A 146 -26.03 11.40 26.82
N LYS A 147 -24.81 11.43 27.37
CA LYS A 147 -23.80 10.37 27.16
C LYS A 147 -24.24 9.04 27.77
N TYR A 148 -24.84 9.06 28.96
CA TYR A 148 -25.39 7.87 29.59
C TYR A 148 -26.57 7.31 28.77
N PHE A 149 -27.50 8.18 28.38
CA PHE A 149 -28.67 7.79 27.60
C PHE A 149 -28.28 7.21 26.23
N THR A 150 -27.30 7.82 25.54
CA THR A 150 -26.79 7.30 24.26
C THR A 150 -26.12 5.93 24.41
N ASN A 151 -25.37 5.69 25.49
CA ASN A 151 -24.78 4.37 25.78
C ASN A 151 -25.82 3.30 26.11
N VAL A 152 -26.85 3.64 26.89
CA VAL A 152 -27.96 2.73 27.20
C VAL A 152 -28.77 2.44 25.93
N ALA A 153 -29.07 3.47 25.13
CA ALA A 153 -29.78 3.31 23.86
C ALA A 153 -28.99 2.48 22.84
N THR A 154 -27.67 2.65 22.74
CA THR A 154 -26.82 1.82 21.86
C THR A 154 -26.76 0.36 22.33
N THR A 155 -26.69 0.13 23.64
CA THR A 155 -26.71 -1.24 24.21
C THR A 155 -28.08 -1.89 23.97
N PHE A 156 -29.17 -1.15 24.17
CA PHE A 156 -30.53 -1.62 23.94
C PHE A 156 -30.78 -1.90 22.44
N LEU A 157 -30.32 -1.02 21.55
CA LEU A 157 -30.34 -1.23 20.10
C LEU A 157 -29.51 -2.45 19.68
N TYR A 158 -28.36 -2.71 20.33
CA TYR A 158 -27.55 -3.89 20.06
C TYR A 158 -28.25 -5.21 20.46
N VAL A 159 -29.07 -5.19 21.50
CA VAL A 159 -29.84 -6.36 21.96
C VAL A 159 -31.08 -6.59 21.09
N ILE A 160 -31.81 -5.52 20.73
CA ILE A 160 -33.05 -5.62 19.95
C ILE A 160 -32.77 -5.79 18.45
N ILE A 161 -31.69 -5.18 17.96
CA ILE A 161 -31.25 -5.26 16.57
C ILE A 161 -29.79 -5.73 16.58
N PRO A 162 -29.53 -7.01 16.91
CA PRO A 162 -28.18 -7.54 16.83
C PRO A 162 -27.64 -7.29 15.43
N PRO A 163 -26.36 -6.87 15.29
CA PRO A 163 -25.78 -6.62 13.98
C PRO A 163 -26.01 -7.85 13.10
N THR A 164 -26.58 -7.61 11.91
CA THR A 164 -26.94 -8.71 11.01
C THR A 164 -25.74 -9.63 10.82
N ARG A 165 -25.96 -10.95 10.72
CA ARG A 165 -24.87 -11.94 10.54
C ARG A 165 -23.93 -11.54 9.39
N LYS A 166 -24.45 -10.91 8.34
CA LYS A 166 -23.67 -10.32 7.23
C LYS A 166 -22.71 -9.21 7.66
N SER A 167 -23.12 -8.32 8.56
CA SER A 167 -22.27 -7.25 9.11
C SER A 167 -21.11 -7.80 9.94
N ILE A 168 -21.34 -8.89 10.69
CA ILE A 168 -20.31 -9.58 11.48
C ILE A 168 -19.28 -10.24 10.55
N VAL A 169 -19.73 -11.02 9.57
CA VAL A 169 -18.84 -11.68 8.59
C VAL A 169 -18.03 -10.63 7.83
N ARG A 170 -18.66 -9.52 7.42
CA ARG A 170 -17.96 -8.39 6.79
C ARG A 170 -16.84 -7.83 7.67
N LYS A 171 -17.11 -7.56 8.95
CA LYS A 171 -16.09 -7.05 9.88
C LYS A 171 -14.93 -8.04 10.07
N ALA A 172 -15.19 -9.34 10.02
CA ALA A 172 -14.15 -10.36 10.09
C ALA A 172 -13.41 -10.57 8.75
N ALA A 173 -14.07 -10.27 7.63
CA ALA A 173 -13.53 -10.49 6.30
C ALA A 173 -12.59 -9.36 5.84
N PHE A 174 -12.89 -8.11 6.19
CA PHE A 174 -12.24 -6.94 5.60
C PHE A 174 -11.49 -6.11 6.65
N HIS A 175 -10.18 -5.96 6.44
CA HIS A 175 -9.27 -5.24 7.33
C HIS A 175 -8.41 -4.26 6.53
N PRO A 176 -9.02 -3.22 5.92
CA PRO A 176 -8.29 -2.20 5.17
C PRO A 176 -7.30 -1.43 6.09
N PRO A 177 -6.13 -1.03 5.56
CA PRO A 177 -5.25 -0.11 6.28
C PRO A 177 -5.95 1.23 6.59
N PRO A 178 -5.51 1.97 7.62
CA PRO A 178 -6.03 3.30 7.90
C PRO A 178 -5.87 4.24 6.69
N LYS A 179 -6.94 4.95 6.32
CA LYS A 179 -6.95 5.85 5.16
C LYS A 179 -5.88 6.93 5.29
N GLY A 180 -5.17 7.20 4.19
CA GLY A 180 -4.11 8.21 4.13
C GLY A 180 -2.80 7.82 4.84
N LYS A 181 -2.71 6.62 5.43
CA LYS A 181 -1.49 6.16 6.12
C LYS A 181 -0.34 5.90 5.16
N ASN A 182 -0.60 5.14 4.09
CA ASN A 182 0.45 4.65 3.20
C ASN A 182 0.66 5.52 1.96
N TYR A 183 -0.39 6.22 1.51
CA TYR A 183 -0.31 7.14 0.38
C TYR A 183 -1.41 8.22 0.43
N PHE A 184 -1.19 9.30 -0.31
CA PHE A 184 -2.23 10.28 -0.67
C PHE A 184 -2.12 10.65 -2.14
N LEU A 185 -3.15 11.32 -2.68
CA LEU A 185 -3.16 11.79 -4.06
C LEU A 185 -3.02 13.31 -4.10
N THR A 186 -2.30 13.79 -5.10
CA THR A 186 -2.20 15.23 -5.40
C THR A 186 -2.25 15.48 -6.90
N ASN A 187 -2.42 16.73 -7.33
CA ASN A 187 -2.26 17.11 -8.73
C ASN A 187 -0.97 17.93 -8.91
N ASN A 188 -0.37 17.84 -10.09
CA ASN A 188 0.70 18.75 -10.48
C ASN A 188 0.10 19.96 -11.20
N ARG A 189 -0.13 21.06 -10.46
CA ARG A 189 -0.48 22.37 -11.04
C ARG A 189 0.54 23.39 -10.53
N GLU A 190 1.12 24.16 -11.45
CA GLU A 190 2.17 25.16 -11.18
C GLU A 190 1.82 26.16 -10.06
N TYR A 191 0.54 26.37 -9.74
CA TYR A 191 0.09 27.41 -8.83
C TYR A 191 -0.82 26.96 -7.67
N ASN A 192 -1.16 25.66 -7.55
CA ASN A 192 -1.93 25.12 -6.40
C ASN A 192 -1.96 23.59 -6.44
N ASN A 193 -1.12 22.94 -5.63
CA ASN A 193 -1.20 21.50 -5.41
C ASN A 193 -2.39 21.20 -4.49
N LEU A 194 -3.46 20.68 -5.07
CA LEU A 194 -4.60 20.13 -4.33
C LEU A 194 -4.20 18.76 -3.80
N VAL A 195 -4.42 18.53 -2.51
CA VAL A 195 -4.32 17.21 -1.89
C VAL A 195 -5.71 16.61 -1.83
N PHE A 196 -5.90 15.47 -2.47
CA PHE A 196 -7.18 14.75 -2.46
C PHE A 196 -7.20 13.75 -1.31
N LYS A 197 -8.25 13.81 -0.49
CA LYS A 197 -8.47 12.92 0.65
C LYS A 197 -9.35 11.72 0.30
N SER A 198 -9.89 11.67 -0.91
CA SER A 198 -10.67 10.53 -1.41
C SER A 198 -10.64 10.42 -2.94
N ALA A 199 -11.01 9.24 -3.45
CA ALA A 199 -11.14 9.00 -4.89
C ALA A 199 -12.21 9.90 -5.54
N GLU A 200 -13.26 10.27 -4.81
CA GLU A 200 -14.33 11.17 -5.28
C GLU A 200 -13.80 12.57 -5.57
N GLU A 201 -13.04 13.15 -4.63
CA GLU A 201 -12.41 14.47 -4.81
C GLU A 201 -11.43 14.47 -5.99
N ALA A 202 -10.74 13.35 -6.18
CA ALA A 202 -9.78 13.17 -7.26
C ALA A 202 -10.47 12.85 -8.61
N HIS A 203 -11.77 12.54 -8.62
CA HIS A 203 -12.47 12.14 -9.82
C HIS A 203 -12.58 13.31 -10.82
N GLY A 204 -12.39 13.03 -12.11
CA GLY A 204 -12.40 14.05 -13.17
C GLY A 204 -11.12 14.91 -13.24
N CYS A 205 -10.24 14.87 -12.22
CA CYS A 205 -8.99 15.61 -12.24
C CYS A 205 -7.98 14.99 -13.23
N LYS A 206 -7.19 15.85 -13.88
CA LYS A 206 -6.05 15.45 -14.72
C LYS A 206 -4.76 15.55 -13.91
N ASN A 207 -3.74 14.78 -14.33
CA ASN A 207 -2.39 14.80 -13.74
C ASN A 207 -2.36 14.46 -12.24
N ILE A 208 -3.12 13.44 -11.85
CA ILE A 208 -3.14 12.93 -10.49
C ILE A 208 -1.85 12.13 -10.26
N ILE A 209 -1.18 12.43 -9.15
CA ILE A 209 0.09 11.83 -8.73
C ILE A 209 -0.13 11.10 -7.40
N LEU A 210 0.46 9.91 -7.32
CA LEU A 210 0.58 9.14 -6.09
C LEU A 210 1.75 9.68 -5.26
N CYS A 211 1.49 10.02 -4.00
CA CYS A 211 2.53 10.42 -3.05
C CYS A 211 2.61 9.44 -1.88
N LEU A 212 3.83 9.06 -1.50
CA LEU A 212 4.10 8.17 -0.38
C LEU A 212 4.68 8.98 0.79
N PRO A 213 3.93 9.23 1.87
CA PRO A 213 4.41 10.01 3.02
C PRO A 213 5.74 9.53 3.59
N SER A 214 5.96 8.21 3.59
CA SER A 214 7.19 7.57 4.06
C SER A 214 8.45 8.07 3.33
N LEU A 215 8.33 8.58 2.11
CA LEU A 215 9.43 9.15 1.35
C LEU A 215 9.76 10.61 1.71
N ILE A 216 8.80 11.35 2.29
CA ILE A 216 8.97 12.78 2.59
C ILE A 216 9.84 12.98 3.83
N ASN A 217 9.77 12.05 4.79
CA ASN A 217 10.48 12.16 6.08
C ASN A 217 11.90 11.56 6.09
N GLN A 218 12.38 10.97 4.99
CA GLN A 218 13.68 10.31 4.98
C GLN A 218 14.81 11.27 4.61
N ARG A 219 15.88 11.28 5.42
CA ARG A 219 17.14 11.99 5.14
C ARG A 219 17.87 11.45 3.89
N HIS A 220 17.48 10.27 3.41
CA HIS A 220 17.97 9.66 2.18
C HIS A 220 16.87 9.67 1.13
N ILE A 221 17.10 10.37 0.03
CA ILE A 221 16.21 10.34 -1.14
C ILE A 221 16.31 8.93 -1.74
N ALA A 222 15.24 8.14 -1.66
CA ALA A 222 15.14 6.88 -2.39
C ALA A 222 14.96 7.18 -3.90
N VAL A 223 16.06 7.53 -4.57
CA VAL A 223 16.08 7.95 -5.99
C VAL A 223 15.40 6.92 -6.89
N ASP A 224 15.61 5.63 -6.60
CA ASP A 224 15.01 4.53 -7.36
C ASP A 224 13.47 4.54 -7.26
N LEU A 225 12.92 4.71 -6.05
CA LEU A 225 11.47 4.74 -5.85
C LEU A 225 10.84 6.00 -6.47
N PHE A 226 11.56 7.13 -6.47
CA PHE A 226 11.12 8.32 -7.21
C PHE A 226 11.04 8.05 -8.72
N GLN A 227 12.08 7.43 -9.31
CA GLN A 227 12.07 7.05 -10.73
C GLN A 227 10.98 6.01 -11.05
N GLN A 228 10.65 5.14 -10.10
CA GLN A 228 9.54 4.20 -10.22
C GLN A 228 8.19 4.94 -10.24
N ILE A 229 7.97 5.90 -9.33
CA ILE A 229 6.74 6.71 -9.28
C ILE A 229 6.49 7.45 -10.60
N LEU A 230 7.54 7.98 -11.25
CA LEU A 230 7.42 8.64 -12.57
C LEU A 230 6.87 7.73 -13.68
N ARG A 231 6.98 6.41 -13.51
CA ARG A 231 6.47 5.41 -14.45
C ARG A 231 5.07 4.92 -14.11
N THR A 232 4.49 5.46 -13.04
CA THR A 232 3.13 5.17 -12.63
C THR A 232 2.14 6.20 -13.17
N ARG A 233 0.88 5.79 -13.36
CA ARG A 233 -0.22 6.68 -13.70
C ARG A 233 -1.44 6.36 -12.86
N VAL A 234 -1.90 7.33 -12.09
CA VAL A 234 -3.14 7.21 -11.32
C VAL A 234 -4.33 7.51 -12.22
N LYS A 235 -5.37 6.70 -12.13
CA LYS A 235 -6.68 6.97 -12.72
C LYS A 235 -7.77 6.60 -11.74
N ILE A 236 -8.71 7.52 -11.53
CA ILE A 236 -9.95 7.22 -10.83
C ILE A 236 -10.96 6.68 -11.83
N ILE A 237 -11.54 5.52 -11.52
CA ILE A 237 -12.62 4.91 -12.29
C ILE A 237 -13.85 4.73 -11.41
N GLU A 238 -15.02 4.54 -12.03
CA GLU A 238 -16.29 4.30 -11.36
C GLU A 238 -16.74 2.86 -11.64
N ASN A 239 -17.16 2.13 -10.60
CA ASN A 239 -17.71 0.79 -10.75
C ASN A 239 -19.23 0.79 -11.00
N ARG A 240 -19.82 -0.38 -11.29
CA ARG A 240 -21.27 -0.50 -11.54
C ARG A 240 -22.14 -0.11 -10.35
N LEU A 241 -21.59 -0.09 -9.14
CA LEU A 241 -22.27 0.32 -7.91
C LEU A 241 -22.06 1.82 -7.60
N LYS A 242 -21.52 2.59 -8.57
CA LYS A 242 -21.25 4.03 -8.47
C LYS A 242 -20.15 4.40 -7.48
N THR A 243 -19.34 3.44 -7.04
CA THR A 243 -18.16 3.71 -6.22
C THR A 243 -16.99 4.14 -7.09
N LYS A 244 -16.32 5.22 -6.67
CA LYS A 244 -15.05 5.64 -7.25
C LYS A 244 -13.89 4.92 -6.59
N ILE A 245 -13.06 4.28 -7.42
CA ILE A 245 -11.88 3.55 -6.97
C ILE A 245 -10.60 4.09 -7.60
N VAL A 246 -9.52 4.02 -6.84
CA VAL A 246 -8.18 4.41 -7.28
C VAL A 246 -7.55 3.25 -8.04
N THR A 247 -7.04 3.51 -9.24
CA THR A 247 -6.19 2.59 -9.99
C THR A 247 -4.82 3.20 -10.22
N LEU A 248 -3.79 2.37 -10.25
CA LEU A 248 -2.41 2.73 -10.54
C LEU A 248 -1.87 1.83 -11.64
N LEU A 249 -1.57 2.42 -12.80
CA LEU A 249 -0.88 1.73 -13.88
C LEU A 249 0.63 1.90 -13.70
N CYS A 250 1.35 0.82 -13.46
CA CYS A 250 2.81 0.76 -13.38
C CYS A 250 3.39 0.27 -14.71
N ARG A 251 4.15 1.13 -15.40
CA ARG A 251 4.76 0.78 -16.69
C ARG A 251 6.13 0.14 -16.49
N CYS A 252 6.34 -0.99 -17.15
CA CYS A 252 7.67 -1.59 -17.22
C CYS A 252 8.65 -0.66 -17.96
N VAL A 253 9.96 -0.76 -17.68
CA VAL A 253 11.00 0.09 -18.31
C VAL A 253 10.85 0.14 -19.83
N HIS A 254 10.58 -0.99 -20.48
CA HIS A 254 10.45 -1.03 -21.94
C HIS A 254 9.21 -0.27 -22.44
N SER A 255 8.05 -0.45 -21.80
CA SER A 255 6.82 0.28 -22.10
C SER A 255 7.02 1.78 -21.95
N PHE A 256 7.64 2.19 -20.84
CA PHE A 256 7.93 3.59 -20.54
C PHE A 256 8.88 4.21 -21.57
N LYS A 257 10.06 3.63 -21.80
CA LYS A 257 11.09 4.15 -22.72
C LYS A 257 10.61 4.24 -24.16
N THR A 258 9.79 3.30 -24.61
CA THR A 258 9.27 3.28 -25.99
C THR A 258 7.97 4.08 -26.16
N ASN A 259 7.40 4.56 -25.06
CA ASN A 259 6.06 5.11 -24.96
C ASN A 259 4.98 4.23 -25.63
N LYS A 260 5.14 2.91 -25.57
CA LYS A 260 4.15 1.94 -26.04
C LYS A 260 3.66 1.10 -24.88
N LYS A 261 2.43 0.62 -24.94
CA LYS A 261 1.93 -0.35 -23.98
C LYS A 261 2.67 -1.68 -24.12
N SER A 262 2.82 -2.40 -23.02
CA SER A 262 3.31 -3.78 -23.06
C SER A 262 2.40 -4.69 -23.89
N PRO A 263 2.89 -5.79 -24.50
CA PRO A 263 2.04 -6.78 -25.16
C PRO A 263 1.03 -7.44 -24.23
N TYR A 264 1.31 -7.45 -22.92
CA TYR A 264 0.43 -7.95 -21.89
C TYR A 264 0.22 -6.90 -20.81
N LEU A 265 -0.95 -6.95 -20.17
CA LEU A 265 -1.27 -6.24 -18.95
C LEU A 265 -1.50 -7.27 -17.84
N LEU A 266 -0.91 -7.06 -16.68
CA LEU A 266 -1.18 -7.84 -15.48
C LEU A 266 -2.10 -7.03 -14.56
N ILE A 267 -3.32 -7.50 -14.31
CA ILE A 267 -4.22 -6.90 -13.33
C ILE A 267 -3.96 -7.55 -11.98
N PHE A 268 -3.52 -6.78 -11.00
CA PHE A 268 -3.16 -7.27 -9.67
C PHE A 268 -4.26 -6.96 -8.65
N SER A 269 -4.88 -8.02 -8.14
CA SER A 269 -5.87 -8.03 -7.07
C SER A 269 -5.18 -8.24 -5.73
N GLN A 270 -5.19 -7.20 -4.89
CA GLN A 270 -4.44 -7.12 -3.63
C GLN A 270 -4.97 -8.09 -2.54
N PRO A 271 -4.14 -8.46 -1.55
CA PRO A 271 -4.62 -9.15 -0.35
C PRO A 271 -5.44 -8.20 0.52
N ASN A 272 -6.06 -8.74 1.58
CA ASN A 272 -6.92 -7.96 2.48
C ASN A 272 -6.21 -6.73 3.07
N SER A 273 -5.26 -6.89 3.99
CA SER A 273 -4.67 -5.75 4.71
C SER A 273 -3.64 -4.94 3.92
N SER A 274 -3.96 -4.61 2.67
CA SER A 274 -3.10 -3.88 1.74
C SER A 274 -3.88 -2.80 0.99
N ASP A 275 -3.19 -1.73 0.67
CA ASP A 275 -3.58 -0.69 -0.29
C ASP A 275 -2.42 -0.42 -1.27
N ILE A 276 -2.68 0.36 -2.32
CA ILE A 276 -1.70 0.71 -3.35
C ILE A 276 -0.40 1.25 -2.73
N GLY A 277 -0.50 2.07 -1.69
CA GLY A 277 0.66 2.65 -1.00
C GLY A 277 1.52 1.57 -0.34
N SER A 278 0.90 0.64 0.38
CA SER A 278 1.60 -0.48 1.00
C SER A 278 2.28 -1.38 -0.03
N GLY A 279 1.64 -1.64 -1.18
CA GLY A 279 2.24 -2.42 -2.26
C GLY A 279 3.40 -1.71 -2.94
N MET A 280 3.37 -0.38 -3.02
CA MET A 280 4.52 0.42 -3.49
C MET A 280 5.70 0.45 -2.50
N LEU A 281 5.46 0.12 -1.22
CA LEU A 281 6.48 0.08 -0.16
C LEU A 281 6.97 -1.35 0.15
N THR A 282 6.44 -2.37 -0.53
CA THR A 282 6.82 -3.79 -0.33
C THR A 282 7.92 -4.20 -1.31
N ASP A 283 8.68 -5.26 -1.00
CA ASP A 283 9.65 -5.87 -1.92
C ASP A 283 9.18 -7.26 -2.39
N PRO A 284 8.98 -7.50 -3.69
CA PRO A 284 9.03 -6.49 -4.77
C PRO A 284 7.81 -5.58 -4.76
N ASN A 285 7.96 -4.32 -5.19
CA ASN A 285 6.83 -3.44 -5.40
C ASN A 285 6.21 -3.62 -6.80
N PHE A 286 5.10 -2.94 -7.08
CA PHE A 286 4.39 -3.10 -8.36
C PHE A 286 5.23 -2.71 -9.60
N VAL A 287 6.15 -1.76 -9.47
CA VAL A 287 7.04 -1.36 -10.56
C VAL A 287 8.19 -2.35 -10.71
N ASP A 288 8.72 -2.89 -9.63
CA ASP A 288 9.69 -4.00 -9.66
C ASP A 288 9.10 -5.23 -10.35
N ILE A 289 7.84 -5.56 -10.06
CA ILE A 289 7.10 -6.62 -10.74
C ILE A 289 7.00 -6.33 -12.23
N ALA A 290 6.61 -5.11 -12.60
CA ALA A 290 6.47 -4.70 -13.99
C ALA A 290 7.80 -4.86 -14.75
N ASP A 291 8.91 -4.47 -14.13
CA ASP A 291 10.24 -4.55 -14.71
C ASP A 291 10.76 -5.99 -14.79
N TYR A 292 10.61 -6.75 -13.71
CA TYR A 292 11.08 -8.13 -13.63
C TYR A 292 10.37 -9.04 -14.64
N LEU A 293 9.06 -8.83 -14.83
CA LEU A 293 8.25 -9.55 -15.80
C LEU A 293 8.29 -8.93 -17.20
N ASN A 294 8.72 -7.68 -17.34
CA ASN A 294 8.64 -6.89 -18.58
C ASN A 294 7.19 -6.82 -19.13
N ILE A 295 6.25 -6.55 -18.21
CA ILE A 295 4.80 -6.48 -18.39
C ILE A 295 4.27 -5.24 -17.68
N ASP A 296 3.29 -4.53 -18.24
CA ASP A 296 2.67 -3.40 -17.53
C ASP A 296 1.72 -3.97 -16.46
N VAL A 297 1.71 -3.37 -15.27
CA VAL A 297 0.91 -3.84 -14.13
C VAL A 297 -0.17 -2.80 -13.81
N LEU A 298 -1.43 -3.22 -13.75
CA LEU A 298 -2.55 -2.41 -13.31
C LEU A 298 -2.99 -2.90 -11.92
N VAL A 299 -2.84 -2.04 -10.93
CA VAL A 299 -3.28 -2.32 -9.55
C VAL A 299 -4.40 -1.35 -9.16
N TYR A 300 -5.19 -1.71 -8.16
CA TYR A 300 -6.34 -0.92 -7.73
C TYR A 300 -6.67 -1.18 -6.26
N ASP A 301 -7.21 -0.16 -5.59
CA ASP A 301 -7.78 -0.31 -4.25
C ASP A 301 -9.26 -0.66 -4.35
N TYR A 302 -9.67 -1.72 -3.68
CA TYR A 302 -11.07 -2.10 -3.54
C TYR A 302 -11.89 -0.98 -2.88
N GLY A 303 -13.20 -0.97 -3.10
CA GLY A 303 -14.15 -0.14 -2.38
C GLY A 303 -13.96 -0.29 -0.87
N GLY A 304 -13.73 0.83 -0.18
CA GLY A 304 -13.40 0.89 1.25
C GLY A 304 -11.92 0.76 1.61
N PHE A 305 -11.02 0.49 0.65
CA PHE A 305 -9.56 0.41 0.84
C PHE A 305 -8.86 1.68 0.37
N GLY A 306 -7.71 2.00 0.96
CA GLY A 306 -6.92 3.17 0.60
C GLY A 306 -7.77 4.45 0.53
N LEU A 307 -7.73 5.14 -0.62
CA LEU A 307 -8.56 6.32 -0.87
C LEU A 307 -9.86 6.00 -1.65
N SER A 308 -10.09 4.75 -2.04
CA SER A 308 -11.35 4.31 -2.63
C SER A 308 -12.50 4.45 -1.61
N GLN A 309 -13.64 4.94 -2.09
CA GLN A 309 -14.82 5.12 -1.25
C GLN A 309 -15.60 3.81 -1.12
N SER A 310 -16.76 3.85 -0.45
CA SER A 310 -17.64 2.70 -0.10
C SER A 310 -17.23 1.88 1.12
N GLN A 311 -18.10 0.93 1.47
CA GLN A 311 -17.92 -0.06 2.52
C GLN A 311 -17.47 -1.37 1.85
N PRO A 312 -16.42 -2.02 2.35
CA PRO A 312 -15.90 -3.21 1.69
C PRO A 312 -16.89 -4.38 1.79
N GLY A 313 -17.04 -5.13 0.70
CA GLY A 313 -17.97 -6.25 0.58
C GLY A 313 -17.67 -7.09 -0.65
N GLU A 314 -18.06 -8.37 -0.65
CA GLU A 314 -17.79 -9.27 -1.80
C GLU A 314 -18.33 -8.71 -3.12
N GLU A 315 -19.59 -8.24 -3.12
CA GLU A 315 -20.20 -7.66 -4.32
C GLU A 315 -19.50 -6.38 -4.78
N GLU A 316 -19.00 -5.58 -3.84
CA GLU A 316 -18.22 -4.38 -4.10
C GLU A 316 -16.90 -4.72 -4.79
N LEU A 317 -16.14 -5.67 -4.22
CA LEU A 317 -14.86 -6.13 -4.78
C LEU A 317 -15.03 -6.73 -6.18
N PHE A 318 -16.15 -7.43 -6.41
CA PHE A 318 -16.53 -7.95 -7.73
C PHE A 318 -16.90 -6.83 -8.71
N ALA A 319 -17.63 -5.81 -8.26
CA ALA A 319 -17.92 -4.64 -9.08
C ALA A 319 -16.64 -3.86 -9.44
N ASP A 320 -15.68 -3.77 -8.50
CA ASP A 320 -14.41 -3.11 -8.70
C ASP A 320 -13.58 -3.78 -9.79
N ILE A 321 -13.39 -5.11 -9.72
CA ILE A 321 -12.59 -5.82 -10.73
C ILE A 321 -13.26 -5.76 -12.11
N ASP A 322 -14.59 -5.79 -12.17
CA ASP A 322 -15.32 -5.63 -13.43
C ASP A 322 -15.04 -4.25 -14.06
N ALA A 323 -14.99 -3.19 -13.25
CA ALA A 323 -14.65 -1.84 -13.69
C ALA A 323 -13.17 -1.70 -14.11
N VAL A 324 -12.26 -2.36 -13.39
CA VAL A 324 -10.83 -2.39 -13.72
C VAL A 324 -10.60 -3.12 -15.03
N TYR A 325 -11.29 -4.24 -15.26
CA TYR A 325 -11.24 -4.97 -16.52
C TYR A 325 -11.81 -4.14 -17.68
N ASP A 326 -12.94 -3.46 -17.47
CA ASP A 326 -13.51 -2.53 -18.45
C ASP A 326 -12.51 -1.41 -18.77
N TYR A 327 -11.88 -0.82 -17.76
CA TYR A 327 -10.85 0.20 -17.97
C TYR A 327 -9.63 -0.34 -18.71
N ALA A 328 -9.19 -1.57 -18.43
CA ALA A 328 -8.11 -2.22 -19.17
C ALA A 328 -8.45 -2.39 -20.66
N CYS A 329 -9.68 -2.82 -20.95
CA CYS A 329 -10.14 -3.05 -22.32
C CYS A 329 -10.46 -1.77 -23.07
N ASN A 330 -11.28 -0.90 -22.49
CA ASN A 330 -11.84 0.27 -23.14
C ASN A 330 -10.99 1.53 -22.94
N GLY A 331 -10.35 1.68 -21.79
CA GLY A 331 -9.43 2.79 -21.50
C GLY A 331 -8.02 2.55 -22.04
N LEU A 332 -7.39 1.44 -21.64
CA LEU A 332 -6.01 1.11 -22.01
C LEU A 332 -5.88 0.33 -23.33
N LYS A 333 -7.02 -0.09 -23.91
CA LYS A 333 -7.09 -0.78 -25.21
C LYS A 333 -6.41 -2.15 -25.22
N TYR A 334 -6.36 -2.86 -24.10
CA TYR A 334 -5.95 -4.27 -24.09
C TYR A 334 -7.11 -5.16 -24.54
N SER A 335 -6.81 -6.27 -25.21
CA SER A 335 -7.80 -7.33 -25.46
C SER A 335 -7.71 -8.39 -24.36
N SER A 336 -8.78 -9.13 -24.09
CA SER A 336 -8.80 -10.24 -23.11
C SER A 336 -7.56 -11.16 -23.21
N LYS A 337 -7.20 -11.60 -24.42
CA LYS A 337 -6.02 -12.44 -24.73
C LYS A 337 -4.65 -11.85 -24.41
N ASN A 338 -4.62 -10.61 -23.96
CA ASN A 338 -3.44 -9.89 -23.53
C ASN A 338 -3.54 -9.46 -22.06
N ILE A 339 -4.53 -9.94 -21.31
CA ILE A 339 -4.73 -9.64 -19.90
C ILE A 339 -4.44 -10.89 -19.07
N ILE A 340 -3.55 -10.73 -18.09
CA ILE A 340 -3.22 -11.74 -17.08
C ILE A 340 -3.83 -11.26 -15.76
N LEU A 341 -4.56 -12.13 -15.06
CA LEU A 341 -5.05 -11.83 -13.72
C LEU A 341 -4.07 -12.37 -12.70
N PHE A 342 -3.74 -11.56 -11.70
CA PHE A 342 -2.96 -11.98 -10.54
C PHE A 342 -3.79 -11.67 -9.30
N GLY A 343 -4.08 -12.68 -8.49
CA GLY A 343 -4.67 -12.49 -7.16
C GLY A 343 -3.75 -12.99 -6.05
N PHE A 344 -3.74 -12.28 -4.92
CA PHE A 344 -3.10 -12.75 -3.69
C PHE A 344 -4.12 -12.83 -2.55
N SER A 345 -4.21 -13.98 -1.88
CA SER A 345 -5.13 -14.23 -0.77
C SER A 345 -6.57 -13.84 -1.16
N MET A 346 -7.20 -12.86 -0.51
CA MET A 346 -8.52 -12.31 -0.91
C MET A 346 -8.63 -11.98 -2.40
N GLY A 347 -7.58 -11.41 -3.00
CA GLY A 347 -7.55 -11.08 -4.41
C GLY A 347 -7.62 -12.29 -5.35
N THR A 348 -7.33 -13.50 -4.86
CA THR A 348 -7.51 -14.74 -5.66
C THR A 348 -8.97 -15.02 -5.93
N ALA A 349 -9.84 -14.86 -4.94
CA ALA A 349 -11.28 -15.06 -5.11
C ALA A 349 -11.87 -14.04 -6.08
N VAL A 350 -11.41 -12.78 -6.00
CA VAL A 350 -11.81 -11.71 -6.92
C VAL A 350 -11.32 -11.99 -8.35
N SER A 351 -10.09 -12.46 -8.51
CA SER A 351 -9.53 -12.83 -9.81
C SER A 351 -10.25 -14.03 -10.43
N VAL A 352 -10.57 -15.06 -9.65
CA VAL A 352 -11.33 -16.23 -10.12
C VAL A 352 -12.75 -15.84 -10.52
N TYR A 353 -13.41 -14.94 -9.77
CA TYR A 353 -14.73 -14.42 -10.15
C TYR A 353 -14.73 -13.75 -11.53
N LEU A 354 -13.71 -12.95 -11.85
CA LEU A 354 -13.61 -12.35 -13.18
C LEU A 354 -13.26 -13.43 -14.23
N ALA A 355 -12.31 -14.30 -13.91
CA ALA A 355 -11.83 -15.34 -14.81
C ALA A 355 -12.91 -16.36 -15.21
N SER A 356 -13.87 -16.64 -14.33
CA SER A 356 -15.00 -17.53 -14.63
C SER A 356 -15.98 -16.92 -15.64
N LYS A 357 -15.95 -15.61 -15.85
CA LYS A 357 -16.85 -14.87 -16.75
C LYS A 357 -16.21 -14.51 -18.08
N ILE A 358 -14.92 -14.18 -18.06
CA ILE A 358 -14.21 -13.67 -19.23
C ILE A 358 -13.49 -14.81 -19.96
N LYS A 359 -13.86 -14.99 -21.24
CA LYS A 359 -13.22 -15.94 -22.13
C LYS A 359 -11.92 -15.37 -22.72
N ASP A 360 -11.02 -16.26 -23.13
CA ASP A 360 -9.73 -15.93 -23.75
C ASP A 360 -8.82 -15.02 -22.91
N LEU A 361 -8.83 -15.11 -21.58
CA LEU A 361 -7.79 -14.45 -20.78
C LEU A 361 -6.42 -15.06 -21.11
N ALA A 362 -5.35 -14.24 -21.06
CA ALA A 362 -4.01 -14.75 -21.31
C ALA A 362 -3.61 -15.79 -20.25
N GLY A 363 -3.94 -15.54 -18.98
CA GLY A 363 -3.70 -16.48 -17.90
C GLY A 363 -4.12 -15.95 -16.54
N VAL A 364 -4.09 -16.82 -15.53
CA VAL A 364 -4.44 -16.50 -14.15
C VAL A 364 -3.32 -16.99 -13.21
N ILE A 365 -2.92 -16.14 -12.27
CA ILE A 365 -1.94 -16.44 -11.22
C ILE A 365 -2.65 -16.28 -9.88
N LEU A 366 -2.68 -17.35 -9.11
CA LEU A 366 -3.32 -17.40 -7.80
C LEU A 366 -2.27 -17.67 -6.73
N LEU A 367 -1.99 -16.66 -5.91
CA LEU A 367 -1.06 -16.74 -4.79
C LEU A 367 -1.85 -16.93 -3.48
N ALA A 368 -1.56 -17.99 -2.75
CA ALA A 368 -2.27 -18.39 -1.54
C ALA A 368 -3.81 -18.44 -1.67
N PRO A 369 -4.40 -19.10 -2.70
CA PRO A 369 -5.84 -19.11 -2.88
C PRO A 369 -6.57 -19.99 -1.87
N PHE A 370 -7.81 -19.61 -1.57
CA PHE A 370 -8.70 -20.30 -0.65
C PHE A 370 -10.04 -20.67 -1.29
N THR A 371 -10.69 -21.72 -0.76
CA THR A 371 -11.95 -22.24 -1.35
C THR A 371 -13.16 -21.36 -1.06
N SER A 372 -13.25 -20.82 0.17
CA SER A 372 -14.24 -19.81 0.59
C SER A 372 -13.86 -19.24 1.96
N LEU A 373 -14.43 -18.09 2.34
CA LEU A 373 -14.09 -17.39 3.57
C LEU A 373 -14.44 -18.22 4.82
N LEU A 374 -15.64 -18.80 4.91
CA LEU A 374 -16.02 -19.58 6.09
C LEU A 374 -15.19 -20.85 6.22
N ARG A 375 -14.79 -21.47 5.09
CA ARG A 375 -13.90 -22.64 5.12
C ARG A 375 -12.51 -22.29 5.65
N VAL A 376 -12.03 -21.06 5.43
CA VAL A 376 -10.80 -20.55 6.06
C VAL A 376 -11.02 -20.32 7.55
N LEU A 377 -12.05 -19.55 7.93
CA LEU A 377 -12.31 -19.18 9.34
C LEU A 377 -12.55 -20.41 10.23
N PHE A 378 -13.25 -21.43 9.73
CA PHE A 378 -13.50 -22.67 10.45
C PHE A 378 -12.46 -23.76 10.19
N GLN A 379 -11.41 -23.49 9.40
CA GLN A 379 -10.37 -24.45 9.01
C GLN A 379 -10.93 -25.77 8.40
N LYS A 380 -12.00 -25.66 7.62
CA LYS A 380 -12.69 -26.77 6.96
C LYS A 380 -12.62 -26.67 5.43
N PRO A 381 -11.43 -26.83 4.82
CA PRO A 381 -11.24 -26.68 3.37
C PRO A 381 -12.06 -27.69 2.54
N LYS A 382 -12.33 -28.88 3.09
CA LYS A 382 -13.06 -29.99 2.43
C LYS A 382 -14.58 -29.97 2.62
N GLU A 383 -15.12 -28.99 3.36
CA GLU A 383 -16.57 -28.91 3.58
C GLU A 383 -17.28 -28.77 2.22
N GLU A 384 -18.13 -29.73 1.88
CA GLU A 384 -18.85 -29.74 0.60
C GLU A 384 -20.03 -28.77 0.61
N LYS A 385 -20.65 -28.56 1.78
CA LYS A 385 -21.81 -27.70 1.92
C LYS A 385 -21.40 -26.23 1.92
N THR A 386 -21.71 -25.53 0.84
CA THR A 386 -21.62 -24.06 0.79
C THR A 386 -22.74 -23.45 1.64
N ASN A 387 -22.36 -22.65 2.63
CA ASN A 387 -23.32 -21.92 3.47
C ASN A 387 -23.84 -20.68 2.71
N ARG A 388 -25.12 -20.32 2.86
CA ARG A 388 -25.72 -19.15 2.21
C ARG A 388 -25.12 -17.81 2.64
N ILE A 389 -24.46 -17.77 3.80
CA ILE A 389 -23.75 -16.59 4.30
C ILE A 389 -22.24 -16.63 4.00
N ASP A 390 -21.77 -17.69 3.33
CA ASP A 390 -20.37 -17.77 2.92
C ASP A 390 -20.07 -16.69 1.87
N GLN A 391 -18.82 -16.25 1.86
CA GLN A 391 -18.33 -15.23 0.93
C GLN A 391 -17.10 -15.78 0.21
N PHE A 392 -16.84 -15.26 -0.97
CA PHE A 392 -15.67 -15.61 -1.78
C PHE A 392 -15.63 -17.10 -2.10
N VAL A 393 -16.80 -17.69 -2.39
CA VAL A 393 -16.94 -19.12 -2.73
C VAL A 393 -16.28 -19.41 -4.08
N THR A 394 -14.97 -19.59 -4.04
CA THR A 394 -14.07 -19.71 -5.19
C THR A 394 -14.16 -21.11 -5.78
N VAL A 395 -14.34 -22.11 -4.91
CA VAL A 395 -14.46 -23.54 -5.26
C VAL A 395 -15.63 -23.85 -6.21
N ASP A 396 -16.65 -23.00 -6.23
CA ASP A 396 -17.85 -23.16 -7.07
C ASP A 396 -17.67 -22.49 -8.44
N ARG A 397 -16.67 -21.62 -8.60
CA ARG A 397 -16.42 -20.83 -9.83
C ARG A 397 -15.17 -21.26 -10.58
N ILE A 398 -14.23 -21.91 -9.89
CA ILE A 398 -12.91 -22.20 -10.45
C ILE A 398 -12.94 -23.18 -11.62
N CYS A 399 -13.98 -24.03 -11.71
CA CYS A 399 -14.20 -24.94 -12.83
C CYS A 399 -14.64 -24.24 -14.13
N ASP A 400 -15.03 -22.97 -14.06
CA ASP A 400 -15.40 -22.19 -15.25
C ASP A 400 -14.21 -21.38 -15.81
N VAL A 401 -13.05 -21.46 -15.14
CA VAL A 401 -11.82 -20.76 -15.55
C VAL A 401 -11.13 -21.55 -16.65
N GLU A 402 -11.32 -21.11 -17.89
CA GLU A 402 -10.71 -21.71 -19.09
C GLU A 402 -9.24 -21.32 -19.29
N ALA A 403 -8.82 -20.21 -18.69
CA ALA A 403 -7.47 -19.70 -18.88
C ALA A 403 -6.43 -20.54 -18.14
N LYS A 404 -5.23 -20.64 -18.73
CA LYS A 404 -4.06 -21.25 -18.09
C LYS A 404 -3.86 -20.68 -16.69
N THR A 405 -3.88 -21.54 -15.68
CA THR A 405 -3.89 -21.10 -14.28
C THR A 405 -2.71 -21.66 -13.49
N LEU A 406 -1.92 -20.76 -12.90
CA LEU A 406 -0.82 -21.07 -12.00
C LEU A 406 -1.25 -20.84 -10.55
N ILE A 407 -1.12 -21.87 -9.71
CA ILE A 407 -1.30 -21.77 -8.25
C ILE A 407 0.07 -21.80 -7.56
N ILE A 408 0.27 -20.88 -6.61
CA ILE A 408 1.46 -20.81 -5.74
C ILE A 408 1.00 -20.72 -4.29
N HIS A 409 1.58 -21.53 -3.40
CA HIS A 409 1.18 -21.57 -1.99
C HIS A 409 2.33 -22.00 -1.07
N GLY A 410 2.38 -21.49 0.16
CA GLY A 410 3.38 -21.87 1.17
C GLY A 410 2.97 -23.09 2.00
N THR A 411 3.86 -24.07 2.20
CA THR A 411 3.47 -25.30 2.93
C THR A 411 3.24 -25.08 4.43
N ASN A 412 3.72 -23.98 4.99
CA ASN A 412 3.54 -23.57 6.39
C ASN A 412 2.61 -22.35 6.52
N ASP A 413 1.63 -22.24 5.62
CA ASP A 413 0.59 -21.21 5.69
C ASP A 413 -0.42 -21.54 6.80
N SER A 414 -0.29 -20.84 7.93
CA SER A 414 -1.18 -20.97 9.09
C SER A 414 -2.48 -20.18 8.97
N MET A 415 -2.57 -19.23 8.03
CA MET A 415 -3.78 -18.43 7.82
C MET A 415 -4.73 -19.10 6.82
N VAL A 416 -4.18 -19.55 5.69
CA VAL A 416 -4.91 -20.30 4.67
C VAL A 416 -4.17 -21.60 4.44
N SER A 417 -4.70 -22.73 4.92
CA SER A 417 -4.04 -24.02 4.70
C SER A 417 -3.85 -24.33 3.21
N ILE A 418 -2.68 -24.86 2.84
CA ILE A 418 -2.38 -25.37 1.48
C ILE A 418 -3.43 -26.35 0.94
N LYS A 419 -4.16 -27.03 1.83
CA LYS A 419 -5.29 -27.91 1.47
C LYS A 419 -6.32 -27.19 0.58
N HIS A 420 -6.56 -25.90 0.79
CA HIS A 420 -7.46 -25.14 -0.08
C HIS A 420 -6.93 -25.07 -1.51
N SER A 421 -5.64 -24.78 -1.68
CA SER A 421 -5.01 -24.72 -3.00
C SER A 421 -4.97 -26.07 -3.70
N MET A 422 -4.76 -27.17 -2.97
CA MET A 422 -4.82 -28.52 -3.54
C MET A 422 -6.23 -28.85 -4.06
N ILE A 423 -7.27 -28.50 -3.31
CA ILE A 423 -8.67 -28.70 -3.75
C ILE A 423 -8.97 -27.86 -4.98
N LEU A 424 -8.59 -26.58 -4.97
CA LEU A 424 -8.79 -25.69 -6.11
C LEU A 424 -8.03 -26.15 -7.34
N PHE A 425 -6.78 -26.61 -7.18
CA PHE A 425 -5.96 -27.15 -8.26
C PHE A 425 -6.64 -28.35 -8.95
N SER A 426 -7.22 -29.26 -8.16
CA SER A 426 -7.93 -30.44 -8.70
C SER A 426 -9.18 -30.12 -9.52
N LYS A 427 -9.69 -28.88 -9.46
CA LYS A 427 -10.92 -28.44 -10.13
C LYS A 427 -10.67 -27.54 -11.34
N LEU A 428 -9.42 -27.18 -11.64
CA LEU A 428 -9.08 -26.30 -12.76
C LEU A 428 -9.21 -27.01 -14.11
N CYS A 429 -9.64 -26.28 -15.15
CA CYS A 429 -9.70 -26.80 -16.53
C CYS A 429 -8.32 -26.88 -17.21
N ASP A 430 -7.50 -25.84 -17.08
CA ASP A 430 -6.15 -25.78 -17.67
C ASP A 430 -5.11 -25.38 -16.59
N PRO A 431 -4.85 -26.25 -15.60
CA PRO A 431 -3.82 -26.01 -14.59
C PRO A 431 -2.42 -26.16 -15.18
N VAL A 432 -1.51 -25.25 -14.82
CA VAL A 432 -0.06 -25.47 -15.00
C VAL A 432 0.58 -25.94 -13.70
N ASP A 433 1.77 -26.53 -13.79
CA ASP A 433 2.50 -27.06 -12.62
C ASP A 433 2.53 -26.07 -11.45
N PRO A 434 1.93 -26.42 -10.30
CA PRO A 434 1.85 -25.51 -9.17
C PRO A 434 3.21 -25.35 -8.49
N LEU A 435 3.36 -24.29 -7.70
CA LEU A 435 4.53 -24.11 -6.85
C LEU A 435 4.13 -24.16 -5.37
N TRP A 436 4.55 -25.24 -4.70
CA TRP A 436 4.44 -25.37 -3.26
C TRP A 436 5.76 -24.96 -2.60
N ILE A 437 5.77 -23.82 -1.91
CA ILE A 437 6.99 -23.29 -1.29
C ILE A 437 7.19 -23.95 0.06
N GLN A 438 8.24 -24.77 0.16
CA GLN A 438 8.57 -25.47 1.40
C GLN A 438 8.92 -24.46 2.51
N GLY A 439 8.22 -24.55 3.65
CA GLY A 439 8.38 -23.65 4.78
C GLY A 439 7.80 -22.25 4.58
N GLY A 440 7.28 -21.94 3.38
CA GLY A 440 6.67 -20.64 3.08
C GLY A 440 5.42 -20.41 3.92
N THR A 441 5.27 -19.19 4.42
CA THR A 441 4.09 -18.75 5.19
C THR A 441 3.17 -17.90 4.31
N HIS A 442 1.96 -17.57 4.79
CA HIS A 442 1.03 -16.71 4.05
C HIS A 442 1.64 -15.38 3.63
N GLN A 443 2.46 -14.78 4.49
CA GLN A 443 3.08 -13.48 4.24
C GLN A 443 4.37 -13.62 3.43
N SER A 444 5.19 -14.64 3.71
CA SER A 444 6.49 -14.78 3.03
C SER A 444 6.32 -15.15 1.56
N VAL A 445 5.29 -15.93 1.21
CA VAL A 445 5.08 -16.46 -0.15
C VAL A 445 5.15 -15.39 -1.25
N TYR A 446 4.74 -14.15 -0.95
CA TYR A 446 4.83 -13.02 -1.88
C TYR A 446 6.27 -12.59 -2.13
N SER A 447 7.13 -12.51 -1.11
CA SER A 447 8.50 -12.02 -1.25
C SER A 447 9.52 -13.12 -1.61
N GLU A 448 9.09 -14.38 -1.68
CA GLU A 448 9.98 -15.50 -2.03
C GLU A 448 10.52 -15.40 -3.47
N LYS A 449 11.84 -15.56 -3.61
CA LYS A 449 12.50 -15.58 -4.93
C LYS A 449 11.94 -16.68 -5.84
N ALA A 450 11.59 -17.83 -5.26
CA ALA A 450 11.01 -18.96 -6.00
C ALA A 450 9.68 -18.58 -6.67
N THR A 451 8.83 -17.82 -5.96
CA THR A 451 7.54 -17.30 -6.46
C THR A 451 7.74 -16.52 -7.75
N TRP A 452 8.55 -15.46 -7.69
CA TRP A 452 8.75 -14.59 -8.85
C TRP A 452 9.46 -15.29 -10.00
N LYS A 453 10.42 -16.18 -9.72
CA LYS A 453 11.06 -17.00 -10.76
C LYS A 453 10.03 -17.89 -11.49
N ARG A 454 9.11 -18.53 -10.76
CA ARG A 454 8.05 -19.37 -11.34
C ARG A 454 7.06 -18.53 -12.16
N ILE A 455 6.67 -17.36 -11.66
CA ILE A 455 5.77 -16.43 -12.36
C ILE A 455 6.42 -15.91 -13.66
N LYS A 456 7.69 -15.52 -13.61
CA LYS A 456 8.42 -15.11 -14.81
C LYS A 456 8.52 -16.23 -15.84
N THR A 457 8.73 -17.46 -15.39
CA THR A 457 8.76 -18.65 -16.25
C THR A 457 7.40 -18.86 -16.90
N PHE A 458 6.31 -18.77 -16.12
CA PHE A 458 4.94 -18.83 -16.60
C PHE A 458 4.68 -17.78 -17.68
N CYS A 459 4.95 -16.51 -17.38
CA CYS A 459 4.74 -15.41 -18.33
C CYS A 459 5.57 -15.53 -19.61
N LYS A 460 6.79 -16.08 -19.51
CA LYS A 460 7.71 -16.18 -20.65
C LYS A 460 7.39 -17.38 -21.55
N ASN A 461 7.20 -18.55 -20.94
CA ASN A 461 7.13 -19.82 -21.65
C ASN A 461 5.71 -20.10 -22.16
N GLU A 462 4.69 -19.86 -21.34
CA GLU A 462 3.30 -20.17 -21.71
C GLU A 462 2.73 -19.13 -22.69
N PHE A 463 3.22 -17.89 -22.64
CA PHE A 463 2.65 -16.77 -23.40
C PHE A 463 3.58 -16.20 -24.48
N GLY A 464 4.78 -16.76 -24.67
CA GLY A 464 5.71 -16.32 -25.73
C GLY A 464 6.06 -14.83 -25.66
N LEU A 465 6.16 -14.27 -24.44
CA LEU A 465 6.34 -12.83 -24.20
C LEU A 465 7.49 -12.21 -25.01
N LYS A 466 8.61 -12.93 -25.13
CA LYS A 466 9.79 -12.50 -25.89
C LYS A 466 9.46 -12.27 -27.38
N GLU A 467 8.70 -13.18 -27.98
CA GLU A 467 8.31 -13.10 -29.39
C GLU A 467 7.26 -12.01 -29.62
N LYS A 468 6.32 -11.81 -28.69
CA LYS A 468 5.36 -10.69 -28.78
C LYS A 468 6.03 -9.33 -28.74
N TRP A 469 7.04 -9.14 -27.87
CA TRP A 469 7.83 -7.91 -27.86
C TRP A 469 8.60 -7.70 -29.17
N LYS A 470 9.24 -8.75 -29.71
CA LYS A 470 9.90 -8.67 -31.04
C LYS A 470 8.92 -8.24 -32.13
N LYS A 471 7.71 -8.84 -32.18
CA LYS A 471 6.65 -8.46 -33.12
C LYS A 471 6.21 -7.00 -32.95
N ALA A 472 6.02 -6.55 -31.71
CA ALA A 472 5.63 -5.16 -31.40
C ALA A 472 6.69 -4.13 -31.84
N VAL A 473 7.99 -4.46 -31.66
CA VAL A 473 9.10 -3.62 -32.13
C VAL A 473 9.16 -3.62 -33.65
N HIS A 474 9.06 -4.78 -34.32
CA HIS A 474 9.13 -4.89 -35.77
C HIS A 474 7.99 -4.13 -36.48
N LEU A 475 6.75 -4.30 -36.01
CA LEU A 475 5.60 -3.54 -36.51
C LEU A 475 5.81 -2.02 -36.43
N SER A 476 6.52 -1.55 -35.40
CA SER A 476 6.82 -0.13 -35.29
C SER A 476 7.92 0.37 -36.22
N LYS A 477 8.91 -0.47 -36.56
CA LYS A 477 9.90 -0.15 -37.59
C LYS A 477 9.21 -0.08 -38.96
N LYS A 478 8.30 -1.01 -39.26
CA LYS A 478 7.51 -1.02 -40.50
C LYS A 478 6.53 0.15 -40.62
N ARG A 479 6.00 0.67 -39.50
CA ARG A 479 5.22 1.93 -39.50
C ARG A 479 6.09 3.18 -39.66
N ARG A 480 7.40 3.08 -39.40
CA ARG A 480 8.36 4.19 -39.49
C ARG A 480 9.20 4.17 -40.78
N THR A 481 9.17 3.10 -41.57
CA THR A 481 9.70 3.15 -42.94
C THR A 481 8.88 4.18 -43.70
N PRO A 482 9.51 5.19 -44.32
CA PRO A 482 8.78 6.11 -45.18
C PRO A 482 8.07 5.26 -46.22
N ILE A 483 6.79 5.55 -46.48
CA ILE A 483 6.18 5.17 -47.75
C ILE A 483 7.12 5.77 -48.79
N THR A 484 7.91 4.92 -49.44
CA THR A 484 8.63 5.30 -50.65
C THR A 484 7.54 5.70 -51.61
N LEU A 485 7.23 7.00 -51.66
CA LEU A 485 6.60 7.60 -52.82
C LEU A 485 7.51 7.20 -53.98
N THR A 486 7.08 6.18 -54.71
CA THR A 486 7.67 5.81 -55.99
C THR A 486 7.74 7.10 -56.80
N LYS A 487 8.92 7.39 -57.37
CA LYS A 487 9.21 8.59 -58.18
C LYS A 487 8.17 8.89 -59.27
N ALA A 488 7.31 7.93 -59.62
CA ALA A 488 6.16 8.13 -60.49
C ALA A 488 5.09 9.11 -59.95
N CYS A 489 4.93 9.28 -58.64
CA CYS A 489 3.92 10.20 -58.07
C CYS A 489 4.41 11.64 -57.87
N ILE A 490 5.72 11.90 -57.99
CA ILE A 490 6.26 13.25 -57.78
C ILE A 490 6.24 14.05 -59.09
N ASN A 491 6.30 13.40 -60.25
CA ASN A 491 6.24 14.10 -61.53
C ASN A 491 4.81 14.46 -61.97
N SER A 492 3.77 13.80 -61.47
CA SER A 492 2.38 14.14 -61.87
C SER A 492 1.78 15.33 -61.11
N VAL A 493 2.40 15.76 -60.01
CA VAL A 493 1.88 16.86 -59.17
C VAL A 493 2.61 18.18 -59.44
N LEU A 494 3.79 18.14 -60.08
CA LEU A 494 4.56 19.33 -60.44
C LEU A 494 4.37 19.80 -61.89
N GLU A 495 3.72 19.01 -62.76
CA GLU A 495 3.37 19.44 -64.12
C GLU A 495 1.99 20.10 -64.24
N CYS A 496 1.15 20.07 -63.18
CA CYS A 496 -0.19 20.69 -63.20
C CYS A 496 -0.27 22.12 -62.64
N SER A 497 0.84 22.77 -62.32
CA SER A 497 0.84 24.13 -61.72
C SER A 497 1.60 25.19 -62.52
N THR A 498 1.97 24.90 -63.77
CA THR A 498 2.60 25.90 -64.66
C THR A 498 1.99 25.90 -66.05
N SER A 499 0.71 26.30 -66.17
CA SER A 499 0.22 26.86 -67.43
C SER A 499 -0.95 27.81 -67.21
N THR A 500 -0.76 29.02 -67.74
CA THR A 500 -1.75 30.03 -68.17
C THR A 500 -2.49 30.81 -67.09
N ASP A 501 -1.93 31.97 -66.77
CA ASP A 501 -2.70 33.18 -66.51
C ASP A 501 -2.20 34.28 -67.48
N LYS A 502 -2.88 34.45 -68.62
CA LYS A 502 -2.80 35.64 -69.48
C LYS A 502 -4.11 35.82 -70.25
N SER A 503 -4.64 37.05 -70.11
CA SER A 503 -5.59 37.77 -70.96
C SER A 503 -6.98 37.17 -71.15
N ASP A 504 -8.00 37.87 -70.63
CA ASP A 504 -8.83 38.70 -71.51
C ASP A 504 -9.74 39.67 -70.74
N LYS A 505 -9.60 40.96 -71.09
CA LYS A 505 -10.59 42.02 -70.92
C LYS A 505 -11.10 42.38 -72.32
N SER A 506 -12.35 42.84 -72.38
CA SER A 506 -13.13 43.27 -73.56
C SER A 506 -13.84 42.11 -74.27
N SER A 507 -15.12 42.15 -74.67
CA SER A 507 -16.12 43.23 -74.75
C SER A 507 -17.42 42.65 -75.35
N ILE A 508 -18.58 43.25 -75.04
CA ILE A 508 -19.87 43.27 -75.81
C ILE A 508 -20.66 41.93 -75.79
N THR A 509 -21.94 41.86 -75.41
CA THR A 509 -23.13 42.70 -75.65
C THR A 509 -24.12 42.57 -74.51
#